data_AF-A0A2N1KPV4-F1
#
_entry.id   AF-A0A2N1KPV4-F1
#
_cell.length_a   1.000
_cell.length_b   1.000
_cell.length_c   1.000
_cell.angle_alpha   90.00
_cell.angle_beta   90.00
_cell.angle_gamma   90.00
#
_symmetry.space_group_name_H-M   'P 1'
#
loop_
_entity.id
_entity.type
_entity.pdbx_description
1 polymer ?
#
loop_
_entity_poly.entity_id
_entity_poly.type
_entity_poly.pdbx_seq_one_letter_code
_entity_poly.pdbx_strand_id
1 'polypeptide(L)'
;MPRLSREGFKHNAKVFEKTCQWCGTPFFASRSTAKFCSSTCRAYSHQADTLDTAAPWQETDRTVDALLHQIAFLKSQVESLSRDNHELRKALEEFKKAE
;
A
#
# COMPACT_ATOMS: atom_id res chain seq x y z
N MET A 1 -22.43 18.81 -4.83
CA MET A 1 -21.95 18.59 -6.21
C MET A 1 -20.83 19.58 -6.54
N PRO A 2 -19.78 19.15 -7.26
CA PRO A 2 -18.65 20.01 -7.62
C PRO A 2 -19.06 21.11 -8.60
N ARG A 3 -18.49 22.31 -8.45
CA ARG A 3 -18.67 23.40 -9.41
C ARG A 3 -17.63 23.28 -10.52
N LEU A 4 -18.03 22.65 -11.62
CA LEU A 4 -17.16 22.38 -12.77
C LEU A 4 -17.12 23.52 -13.80
N SER A 5 -18.05 24.48 -13.71
CA SER A 5 -18.10 25.65 -14.59
C SER A 5 -17.92 26.96 -13.80
N ARG A 6 -17.27 27.93 -14.44
CA ARG A 6 -17.10 29.31 -13.95
C ARG A 6 -18.39 30.12 -14.02
N GLU A 7 -19.37 29.71 -14.83
CA GLU A 7 -20.62 30.44 -15.08
C GLU A 7 -21.47 30.61 -13.81
N GLY A 8 -21.33 29.71 -12.83
CA GLY A 8 -22.02 29.78 -11.54
C GLY A 8 -21.50 30.87 -10.59
N PHE A 9 -20.54 31.70 -11.02
CA PHE A 9 -19.94 32.77 -10.22
C PHE A 9 -20.31 34.14 -10.79
N LYS A 10 -20.44 35.15 -9.91
CA LYS A 10 -20.67 36.54 -10.35
C LYS A 10 -19.51 37.00 -11.24
N HIS A 11 -19.79 37.80 -12.26
CA HIS A 11 -18.81 38.28 -13.26
C HIS A 11 -17.52 38.86 -12.64
N ASN A 12 -17.65 39.63 -11.55
CA ASN A 12 -16.53 40.27 -10.86
C ASN A 12 -16.01 39.47 -9.64
N ALA A 13 -16.45 38.23 -9.45
CA ALA A 13 -15.98 37.41 -8.35
C ALA A 13 -14.56 36.91 -8.61
N LYS A 14 -13.71 36.95 -7.57
CA LYS A 14 -12.44 36.24 -7.57
C LYS A 14 -12.71 34.74 -7.48
N VAL A 15 -12.34 34.01 -8.53
CA VAL A 15 -12.54 32.56 -8.64
C VAL A 15 -11.18 31.89 -8.80
N PHE A 16 -10.98 30.78 -8.10
CA PHE A 16 -9.76 30.00 -8.13
C PHE A 16 -10.04 28.66 -8.78
N GLU A 17 -9.26 28.31 -9.80
CA GLU A 17 -9.26 26.96 -10.38
C GLU A 17 -8.31 26.08 -9.56
N LYS A 18 -8.81 24.94 -9.09
CA LYS A 18 -8.07 24.04 -8.20
C LYS A 18 -8.40 22.58 -8.50
N THR A 19 -7.53 21.70 -8.03
CA THR A 19 -7.75 20.24 -8.09
C THR A 19 -8.17 19.73 -6.72
N CYS A 20 -9.21 18.91 -6.65
CA CYS A 20 -9.67 18.30 -5.40
C CYS A 20 -8.59 17.38 -4.83
N GLN A 21 -8.21 17.58 -3.57
CA GLN A 21 -7.19 16.74 -2.91
C GLN A 21 -7.65 15.30 -2.65
N TRP A 22 -8.97 15.05 -2.63
CA TRP A 22 -9.52 13.71 -2.41
C TRP A 22 -9.71 12.92 -3.70
N CYS A 23 -10.43 13.47 -4.68
CA CYS A 23 -10.84 12.73 -5.89
C CYS A 23 -10.12 13.18 -7.17
N GLY A 24 -9.21 14.16 -7.10
CA GLY A 24 -8.47 14.65 -8.27
C GLY A 24 -9.29 15.47 -9.28
N THR A 25 -10.59 15.67 -9.05
CA THR A 25 -11.44 16.42 -9.99
C THR A 25 -11.08 17.91 -9.99
N PRO A 26 -10.85 18.54 -11.17
CA PRO A 26 -10.69 19.98 -11.27
C PRO A 26 -12.00 20.69 -10.94
N PHE A 27 -11.94 21.80 -10.21
CA PHE A 27 -13.11 22.56 -9.77
C PHE A 27 -12.81 24.04 -9.56
N PHE A 28 -13.86 24.85 -9.59
CA PHE A 28 -13.79 26.27 -9.29
C PHE A 28 -14.21 26.55 -7.84
N ALA A 29 -13.41 27.35 -7.13
CA ALA A 29 -13.63 27.76 -5.75
C ALA A 29 -13.75 29.27 -5.60
N SER A 30 -14.59 29.71 -4.66
CA SER A 30 -14.68 31.13 -4.26
C SER A 30 -13.62 31.53 -3.22
N ARG A 31 -12.93 30.55 -2.61
CA ARG A 31 -11.92 30.76 -1.56
C ARG A 31 -10.60 30.14 -1.99
N SER A 32 -9.50 30.84 -1.78
CA SER A 32 -8.16 30.33 -2.09
C SER A 32 -7.79 29.10 -1.25
N THR A 33 -8.34 28.97 -0.05
CA THR A 33 -8.06 27.87 0.89
C THR A 33 -8.90 26.61 0.64
N ALA A 34 -9.81 26.61 -0.34
CA ALA A 34 -10.62 25.44 -0.65
C ALA A 34 -9.73 24.26 -1.10
N LYS A 35 -9.88 23.10 -0.46
CA LYS A 35 -9.11 21.88 -0.76
C LYS A 35 -9.91 20.82 -1.51
N PHE A 36 -11.23 20.84 -1.37
CA PHE A 36 -12.13 19.80 -1.86
C PHE A 36 -13.22 20.39 -2.75
N CYS A 37 -13.61 19.63 -3.78
CA CYS A 37 -14.62 20.05 -4.74
C CYS A 37 -16.06 20.01 -4.17
N SER A 38 -16.28 19.32 -3.06
CA SER A 38 -17.59 19.19 -2.42
C SER A 38 -17.50 18.91 -0.92
N SER A 39 -18.61 19.12 -0.20
CA SER A 39 -18.75 18.71 1.20
C SER A 39 -18.57 17.20 1.39
N THR A 40 -19.03 16.40 0.44
CA THR A 40 -18.89 14.95 0.42
C THR A 40 -17.42 14.53 0.37
N CYS A 41 -16.62 15.08 -0.55
CA CYS A 41 -15.19 14.76 -0.62
C CYS A 41 -14.41 15.22 0.62
N ARG A 42 -14.83 16.33 1.24
CA ARG A 42 -14.28 16.75 2.54
C ARG A 42 -14.59 15.74 3.64
N ALA A 43 -15.83 15.26 3.70
CA ALA A 43 -16.23 14.25 4.69
C ALA A 43 -15.48 12.93 4.49
N TYR A 44 -15.32 12.48 3.24
CA TYR A 44 -14.56 11.26 2.94
C TYR A 44 -13.08 11.39 3.29
N SER A 45 -12.44 12.52 2.98
CA SER A 45 -11.06 12.77 3.41
C SER A 45 -10.92 12.68 4.93
N HIS A 46 -11.81 13.31 5.70
CA HIS A 46 -11.76 13.23 7.16
C HIS A 46 -12.07 11.83 7.69
N GLN A 47 -12.97 11.09 7.06
CA GLN A 47 -13.26 9.71 7.43
C GLN A 47 -12.06 8.80 7.16
N ALA A 48 -11.37 8.97 6.03
CA ALA A 48 -10.14 8.24 5.73
C ALA A 48 -9.04 8.56 6.76
N ASP A 49 -8.81 9.84 7.07
CA ASP A 49 -7.86 10.24 8.12
C ASP A 49 -8.20 9.59 9.48
N THR A 50 -9.49 9.50 9.81
CA THR A 50 -9.95 8.84 11.04
C THR A 50 -9.81 7.33 10.99
N LEU A 51 -9.97 6.68 9.83
CA LEU A 51 -9.81 5.23 9.70
C LEU A 51 -8.33 4.84 9.77
N ASP A 52 -7.45 5.60 9.11
CA ASP A 52 -6.00 5.42 9.20
C ASP A 52 -5.48 5.63 10.63
N THR A 53 -6.10 6.52 11.41
CA THR A 53 -5.75 6.74 12.82
C THR A 53 -6.50 5.82 13.80
N ALA A 54 -7.66 5.26 13.42
CA ALA A 54 -8.49 4.39 14.26
C ALA A 54 -8.28 2.89 14.00
N ALA A 55 -7.42 2.50 13.07
CA ALA A 55 -6.99 1.11 12.88
C ALA A 55 -5.52 0.95 13.32
N PRO A 56 -5.24 0.71 14.62
CA PRO A 56 -3.88 0.57 15.09
C PRO A 56 -3.10 -0.59 14.45
N TRP A 57 -3.76 -1.67 14.02
CA TRP A 57 -3.18 -2.82 13.28
C TRP A 57 -4.32 -3.61 12.62
N GLN A 58 -4.13 -4.26 11.45
CA GLN A 58 -4.57 -5.68 11.28
C GLN A 58 -4.38 -6.41 9.93
N GLU A 59 -3.99 -5.80 8.81
CA GLU A 59 -3.88 -6.59 7.56
C GLU A 59 -2.43 -6.90 7.14
N THR A 60 -1.53 -5.93 7.24
CA THR A 60 -0.11 -6.14 6.90
C THR A 60 0.59 -7.11 7.85
N ASP A 61 0.23 -7.12 9.14
CA ASP A 61 0.87 -7.97 10.15
C ASP A 61 0.62 -9.46 9.92
N ARG A 62 -0.61 -9.83 9.56
CA ARG A 62 -0.95 -11.24 9.32
C ARG A 62 -0.20 -11.79 8.11
N THR A 63 -0.07 -10.97 7.06
CA THR A 63 0.72 -11.35 5.88
C THR A 63 2.20 -11.42 6.21
N VAL A 64 2.73 -10.46 6.98
CA VAL A 64 4.13 -10.46 7.43
C VAL A 64 4.42 -11.70 8.28
N ASP A 65 3.56 -12.03 9.24
CA ASP A 65 3.68 -13.22 10.07
C ASP A 65 3.66 -14.49 9.22
N ALA A 66 2.72 -14.60 8.27
CA ALA A 66 2.66 -15.75 7.37
C ALA A 66 3.93 -15.88 6.50
N LEU A 67 4.50 -14.76 6.05
CA LEU A 67 5.75 -14.74 5.30
C LEU A 67 6.95 -15.13 6.19
N LEU A 68 7.00 -14.68 7.43
CA LEU A 68 8.04 -15.05 8.39
C LEU A 68 8.03 -16.56 8.69
N HIS A 69 6.84 -17.15 8.86
CA HIS A 69 6.69 -18.61 9.02
C HIS A 69 7.18 -19.37 7.79
N GLN A 70 6.84 -18.90 6.58
CA GLN A 70 7.33 -19.49 5.34
C GLN A 70 8.85 -19.41 5.22
N ILE A 71 9.46 -18.28 5.58
CA ILE A 71 10.92 -18.11 5.58
C ILE A 71 11.58 -19.10 6.56
N ALA A 72 11.05 -19.25 7.76
CA ALA A 72 11.59 -20.19 8.75
C ALA A 72 11.52 -21.64 8.24
N PHE A 73 10.40 -22.03 7.64
CA PHE A 73 10.21 -23.35 7.07
C PHE A 73 11.17 -23.64 5.91
N LEU A 74 11.32 -22.70 4.98
CA LEU A 74 12.22 -22.84 3.84
C LEU A 74 13.69 -22.93 4.28
N LYS A 75 14.09 -22.17 5.31
CA LYS A 75 15.45 -22.26 5.88
C LYS A 75 15.74 -23.66 6.42
N SER A 76 14.82 -24.22 7.20
CA SER A 76 14.95 -25.58 7.74
C SER A 76 15.09 -26.63 6.64
N GLN A 77 14.30 -26.52 5.56
CA GLN A 77 14.42 -27.42 4.42
C GLN A 77 15.78 -27.32 3.72
N VAL A 78 16.27 -26.10 3.48
CA VAL A 78 17.57 -25.88 2.84
C VAL A 78 18.70 -26.48 3.68
N GLU A 79 18.66 -26.30 5.00
CA GLU A 79 19.64 -26.90 5.92
C GLU A 79 19.63 -28.43 5.86
N SER A 80 18.44 -29.04 5.84
CA SER A 80 18.32 -30.50 5.70
C SER A 80 18.89 -30.99 4.37
N LEU A 81 18.45 -30.40 3.26
CA LEU A 81 18.91 -30.78 1.92
C LEU A 81 20.41 -30.56 1.74
N SER A 82 20.98 -29.54 2.38
CA SER A 82 22.42 -29.31 2.35
C SER A 82 23.19 -30.40 3.08
N ARG A 83 22.67 -30.90 4.21
CA ARG A 83 23.27 -32.03 4.94
C ARG A 83 23.19 -33.32 4.13
N ASP A 84 22.02 -33.63 3.59
CA ASP A 84 21.81 -34.84 2.78
C ASP A 84 22.73 -34.85 1.55
N ASN A 85 22.86 -33.70 0.87
CA ASN A 85 23.80 -33.55 -0.25
C ASN A 85 25.26 -33.77 0.17
N HIS A 86 25.65 -33.32 1.36
CA HIS A 86 27.00 -33.53 1.86
C HIS A 86 27.27 -35.02 2.11
N GLU A 87 26.33 -35.73 2.74
CA GLU A 87 26.43 -37.16 3.00
C GLU A 87 26.46 -37.98 1.71
N LEU A 88 25.58 -37.68 0.74
CA LEU A 88 25.55 -38.35 -0.56
C LEU A 88 26.85 -38.14 -1.34
N ARG A 89 27.40 -36.92 -1.33
CA ARG A 89 28.69 -36.64 -1.97
C ARG A 89 29.82 -37.46 -1.36
N LYS A 90 29.86 -37.56 -0.02
CA LYS A 90 30.85 -38.37 0.68
C LYS A 90 30.71 -39.86 0.33
N ALA A 91 29.49 -40.40 0.34
CA ALA A 91 29.22 -41.78 -0.02
C ALA A 91 29.62 -42.09 -1.47
N LEU A 92 29.37 -41.15 -2.40
CA LEU A 92 29.81 -41.27 -3.80
C LEU A 92 31.33 -41.27 -3.93
N GLU A 93 32.04 -40.45 -3.17
CA GLU A 93 33.52 -40.46 -3.16
C GLU A 93 34.08 -41.77 -2.59
N GLU A 94 33.47 -42.32 -1.56
CA GLU A 94 33.85 -43.62 -0.99
C GLU A 94 33.59 -44.76 -1.97
N PHE A 95 32.43 -44.77 -2.64
CA PHE A 95 32.09 -45.75 -3.68
C PHE A 95 33.10 -45.71 -4.84
N LYS A 96 33.43 -44.52 -5.34
CA LYS A 96 34.41 -44.34 -6.44
C LYS A 96 35.82 -44.78 -6.09
N LYS A 97 36.19 -44.85 -4.80
CA LYS A 97 37.51 -45.34 -4.34
C LYS A 97 37.56 -46.86 -4.16
N ALA A 98 36.39 -47.51 -4.11
CA ALA A 98 36.27 -48.95 -3.96
C ALA A 98 36.23 -49.70 -5.31
N GLU A 99 36.03 -48.98 -6.41
CA GLU A 99 36.21 -49.41 -7.81
C GLU A 99 37.67 -49.27 -8.25
#